data_AF-A0A2H1VI38-F1
#
_entry.id   AF-A0A2H1VI38-F1
#
_cell.length_a   1.000
_cell.length_b   1.000
_cell.length_c   1.000
_cell.angle_alpha   90.00
_cell.angle_beta   90.00
_cell.angle_gamma   90.00
#
_symmetry.space_group_name_H-M   'P 1'
#
loop_
_entity.id
_entity.type
_entity.pdbx_description
1 polymer ?
#
loop_
_entity_poly.entity_id
_entity_poly.type
_entity_poly.pdbx_seq_one_letter_code
_entity_poly.pdbx_strand_id
1 'polypeptide(L)'
;MGLSASKKIATGLKHCTLWKADRSPACRAVMMALDAMNLSITEVDINIDKGEHRTPEMLALNPLQTLPVLKDRELVLCDSHAICAYLAGRYCDTGRLLPKDPGGRSIVDQHMHYNSGTLYPRFRAAAQKYSY
;
A
#
# COMPACT_ATOMS: atom_id res chain seq x y z
N MET A 1 15.46 18.69 -19.48
CA MET A 1 16.06 17.38 -19.77
C MET A 1 16.85 16.94 -18.55
N GLY A 2 16.20 16.33 -17.56
CA GLY A 2 16.85 15.76 -16.39
C GLY A 2 17.06 14.27 -16.62
N LEU A 3 18.29 13.81 -16.48
CA LEU A 3 18.69 12.44 -16.78
C LEU A 3 17.83 11.43 -16.01
N SER A 4 17.14 10.58 -16.77
CA SER A 4 16.59 9.32 -16.29
C SER A 4 17.76 8.45 -15.84
N ALA A 5 18.10 8.51 -14.56
CA ALA A 5 19.00 7.55 -13.95
C ALA A 5 18.35 6.18 -14.13
N SER A 6 18.99 5.32 -14.93
CA SER A 6 18.54 3.96 -15.19
C SER A 6 18.37 3.24 -13.85
N LYS A 7 17.11 3.08 -13.41
CA LYS A 7 16.78 2.48 -12.13
C LYS A 7 17.31 1.05 -12.14
N LYS A 8 18.33 0.77 -11.32
CA LYS A 8 18.93 -0.56 -11.18
C LYS A 8 17.83 -1.60 -10.93
N ILE A 9 17.97 -2.76 -11.57
CA ILE A 9 17.02 -3.89 -11.66
C ILE A 9 16.16 -4.04 -10.40
N ALA A 10 14.85 -3.90 -10.58
CA ALA A 10 13.84 -4.16 -9.56
C ALA A 10 13.81 -5.64 -9.20
N THR A 11 13.73 -5.98 -7.91
CA THR A 11 13.40 -7.35 -7.52
C THR A 11 11.95 -7.61 -7.92
N GLY A 12 11.75 -8.39 -8.98
CA GLY A 12 10.43 -8.73 -9.49
C GLY A 12 9.77 -9.85 -8.68
N LEU A 13 8.76 -9.51 -7.88
CA LEU A 13 7.98 -10.46 -7.11
C LEU A 13 6.79 -10.93 -7.96
N LYS A 14 7.04 -11.86 -8.87
CA LYS A 14 6.01 -12.39 -9.80
C LYS A 14 4.84 -13.10 -9.08
N HIS A 15 5.06 -13.55 -7.85
CA HIS A 15 4.06 -14.19 -7.00
C HIS A 15 3.22 -13.19 -6.19
N CYS A 16 3.50 -11.89 -6.31
CA CYS A 16 2.74 -10.82 -5.68
C CYS A 16 1.83 -10.12 -6.71
N THR A 17 0.57 -9.93 -6.33
CA THR A 17 -0.41 -9.12 -7.07
C THR A 17 -1.00 -8.05 -6.18
N LEU A 18 -1.05 -6.81 -6.64
CA LEU A 18 -1.65 -5.67 -5.96
C LEU A 18 -2.84 -5.15 -6.77
N TRP A 19 -4.03 -5.24 -6.20
CA TRP A 19 -5.21 -4.54 -6.70
C TRP A 19 -5.20 -3.12 -6.16
N LYS A 20 -5.15 -2.13 -7.05
CA LYS A 20 -4.96 -0.72 -6.71
C LYS A 20 -5.79 0.22 -7.56
N ALA A 21 -5.82 1.48 -7.15
CA ALA A 21 -6.42 2.57 -7.89
C ALA A 21 -5.57 3.83 -7.66
N ASP A 22 -5.13 4.50 -8.73
CA ASP A 22 -4.17 5.60 -8.64
C ASP A 22 -4.68 6.81 -7.85
N ARG A 23 -6.00 7.07 -7.90
CA ARG A 23 -6.63 8.14 -7.13
C ARG A 23 -6.65 7.88 -5.61
N SER A 24 -6.50 6.62 -5.19
CA SER A 24 -6.61 6.24 -3.78
C SER A 24 -5.33 6.62 -3.02
N PRO A 25 -5.42 7.45 -1.95
CA PRO A 25 -4.26 7.77 -1.12
C PRO A 25 -3.60 6.54 -0.49
N ALA A 26 -4.40 5.58 -0.03
CA ALA A 26 -3.92 4.33 0.57
C ALA A 26 -3.15 3.46 -0.45
N CYS A 27 -3.64 3.37 -1.69
CA CYS A 27 -2.93 2.67 -2.76
C CYS A 27 -1.60 3.36 -3.08
N ARG A 28 -1.59 4.69 -3.17
CA ARG A 28 -0.36 5.46 -3.41
C ARG A 28 0.70 5.27 -2.32
N ALA A 29 0.30 5.10 -1.07
CA ALA A 29 1.23 4.78 0.01
C ALA A 29 1.99 3.46 -0.27
N VAL A 30 1.29 2.42 -0.71
CA VAL A 30 1.90 1.12 -1.08
C VAL A 30 2.78 1.26 -2.32
N MET A 31 2.32 1.98 -3.35
CA MET A 31 3.10 2.20 -4.58
C MET A 31 4.40 2.96 -4.30
N MET A 32 4.37 4.00 -3.45
CA MET A 32 5.58 4.70 -3.02
C MET A 32 6.50 3.82 -2.18
N ALA A 33 5.95 2.95 -1.34
CA ALA A 33 6.76 2.00 -0.57
C ALA A 33 7.47 0.99 -1.49
N LEU A 34 6.77 0.43 -2.47
CA LEU A 34 7.35 -0.44 -3.51
C LEU A 34 8.48 0.27 -4.26
N ASP A 35 8.24 1.51 -4.67
CA ASP A 35 9.23 2.34 -5.37
C ASP A 35 10.49 2.57 -4.50
N ALA A 36 10.30 2.92 -3.23
CA ALA A 36 11.36 3.14 -2.25
C ALA A 36 12.16 1.87 -1.91
N MET A 37 11.53 0.70 -1.99
CA MET A 37 12.19 -0.61 -1.82
C MET A 37 12.76 -1.16 -3.12
N ASN A 38 12.53 -0.49 -4.25
CA ASN A 38 12.89 -0.97 -5.59
C ASN A 38 12.30 -2.36 -5.90
N LEU A 39 11.04 -2.57 -5.51
CA LEU A 39 10.28 -3.80 -5.77
C LEU A 39 9.33 -3.59 -6.95
N SER A 40 9.18 -4.63 -7.78
CA SER A 40 8.18 -4.67 -8.84
C SER A 40 7.24 -5.84 -8.58
N ILE A 41 5.94 -5.59 -8.63
CA ILE A 41 4.89 -6.61 -8.46
C ILE A 41 3.87 -6.51 -9.59
N THR A 42 3.01 -7.51 -9.74
CA THR A 42 1.91 -7.44 -10.70
C THR A 42 0.86 -6.47 -10.16
N GLU A 43 0.51 -5.43 -10.91
CA GLU A 43 -0.53 -4.48 -10.52
C GLU A 43 -1.81 -4.73 -11.34
N VAL A 44 -2.96 -4.66 -10.66
CA VAL A 44 -4.29 -4.73 -11.26
C VAL A 44 -5.02 -3.44 -10.94
N ASP A 45 -5.31 -2.66 -11.97
CA ASP A 45 -6.08 -1.43 -11.84
C ASP A 45 -7.56 -1.73 -11.59
N ILE A 46 -8.10 -1.06 -10.57
CA ILE A 46 -9.50 -1.14 -10.17
C ILE A 46 -10.12 0.24 -10.28
N ASN A 47 -11.18 0.34 -11.08
CA ASN A 47 -11.96 1.56 -11.20
C ASN A 47 -12.95 1.70 -10.04
N ILE A 48 -12.60 2.58 -9.09
CA ILE A 48 -13.44 2.86 -7.91
C ILE A 48 -14.76 3.53 -8.31
N ASP A 49 -14.77 4.40 -9.32
CA ASP A 49 -15.97 5.13 -9.77
C ASP A 49 -17.00 4.20 -10.40
N LYS A 50 -16.55 3.13 -11.06
CA LYS A 50 -17.42 2.06 -11.58
C LYS A 50 -17.78 0.99 -10.55
N GLY A 51 -17.28 1.10 -9.31
CA GLY A 51 -17.56 0.15 -8.25
C GLY A 51 -16.87 -1.22 -8.41
N GLU A 52 -15.82 -1.33 -9.22
CA GLU A 52 -15.15 -2.62 -9.53
C GLU A 52 -14.55 -3.32 -8.28
N HIS A 53 -14.25 -2.54 -7.24
CA HIS A 53 -13.82 -3.02 -5.91
C HIS A 53 -14.91 -3.75 -5.11
N ARG A 54 -16.16 -3.77 -5.60
CA ARG A 54 -17.32 -4.40 -4.96
C ARG A 54 -17.89 -5.59 -5.74
N THR A 55 -17.20 -6.02 -6.78
CA THR A 55 -17.56 -7.21 -7.55
C THR A 55 -17.54 -8.47 -6.68
N PRO A 56 -18.29 -9.53 -7.02
CA PRO A 56 -18.26 -10.79 -6.28
C PRO A 56 -16.84 -11.37 -6.14
N GLU A 57 -16.01 -11.23 -7.16
CA GLU A 57 -14.62 -11.68 -7.18
C GLU A 57 -13.77 -10.89 -6.17
N MET A 58 -13.92 -9.57 -6.13
CA MET A 58 -13.23 -8.72 -5.15
C MET A 58 -13.77 -8.92 -3.74
N LEU A 59 -15.06 -9.23 -3.58
CA LEU A 59 -15.65 -9.55 -2.28
C LEU A 59 -15.13 -10.88 -1.73
N ALA A 60 -14.97 -11.89 -2.58
CA ALA A 60 -14.36 -13.17 -2.20
C ALA A 60 -12.88 -13.00 -1.81
N LEU A 61 -12.17 -12.07 -2.45
CA LEU A 61 -10.78 -11.75 -2.13
C LEU A 61 -10.65 -10.88 -0.86
N ASN A 62 -11.47 -9.85 -0.72
CA ASN A 62 -11.48 -8.90 0.38
C ASN A 62 -12.94 -8.59 0.82
N PRO A 63 -13.42 -9.22 1.91
CA PRO A 63 -14.75 -8.96 2.45
C PRO A 63 -14.98 -7.50 2.87
N LEU A 64 -13.92 -6.73 3.15
CA LEU A 64 -14.01 -5.32 3.52
C LEU A 64 -14.28 -4.41 2.32
N GLN A 65 -14.20 -4.90 1.08
CA GLN A 65 -14.43 -4.15 -0.16
C GLN A 65 -13.63 -2.83 -0.21
N THR A 66 -12.36 -2.91 0.19
CA THR A 66 -11.44 -1.76 0.22
C THR A 66 -10.23 -2.02 -0.67
N LEU A 67 -9.53 -0.94 -1.01
CA LEU A 67 -8.23 -0.98 -1.68
C LEU A 67 -7.21 -0.22 -0.83
N PRO A 68 -5.92 -0.58 -0.88
CA PRO A 68 -5.33 -1.65 -1.70
C PRO A 68 -5.57 -3.07 -1.15
N VAL A 69 -5.43 -4.07 -2.02
CA VAL A 69 -5.34 -5.50 -1.65
C VAL A 69 -4.05 -6.07 -2.21
N LEU A 70 -3.24 -6.70 -1.37
CA LEU A 70 -2.05 -7.45 -1.79
C LEU A 70 -2.32 -8.94 -1.64
N LYS A 71 -2.04 -9.72 -2.68
CA LYS A 71 -1.91 -11.18 -2.59
C LYS A 71 -0.46 -11.57 -2.79
N ASP A 72 0.11 -12.29 -1.84
CA ASP A 72 1.42 -12.93 -1.92
C ASP A 72 1.22 -14.43 -1.74
N ARG A 73 1.19 -15.16 -2.86
CA ARG A 73 0.81 -16.59 -2.89
C ARG A 73 -0.57 -16.81 -2.24
N GLU A 74 -0.63 -17.49 -1.11
CA GLU A 74 -1.87 -17.77 -0.36
C GLU A 74 -2.23 -16.66 0.63
N LEU A 75 -1.28 -15.78 0.97
CA LEU A 75 -1.53 -14.69 1.90
C LEU A 75 -2.24 -13.55 1.18
N VAL A 76 -3.40 -13.15 1.68
CA VAL A 76 -4.10 -11.93 1.25
C VAL A 76 -4.06 -10.92 2.38
N LEU A 77 -3.54 -9.73 2.10
CA LEU A 77 -3.48 -8.61 3.02
C LEU A 77 -4.27 -7.43 2.46
N CYS A 78 -5.01 -6.80 3.36
CA CYS A 78 -5.66 -5.51 3.16
C CYS A 78 -5.06 -4.51 4.17
N ASP A 79 -5.42 -3.23 4.06
CA ASP A 79 -4.81 -2.11 4.80
C ASP A 79 -3.40 -1.73 4.28
N SER A 80 -3.26 -0.47 3.87
CA SER A 80 -2.01 0.02 3.28
C SER A 80 -0.84 0.01 4.25
N HIS A 81 -1.05 0.26 5.55
CA HIS A 81 0.03 0.25 6.54
C HIS A 81 0.51 -1.18 6.79
N ALA A 82 -0.42 -2.14 6.92
CA ALA A 82 -0.09 -3.56 7.07
C ALA A 82 0.69 -4.09 5.85
N ILE A 83 0.25 -3.74 4.64
CA ILE A 83 0.94 -4.10 3.40
C ILE A 83 2.34 -3.50 3.34
N CYS A 84 2.51 -2.21 3.65
CA CYS A 84 3.82 -1.56 3.67
C CYS A 84 4.77 -2.22 4.68
N ALA A 85 4.30 -2.49 5.90
CA ALA A 85 5.10 -3.15 6.92
C ALA A 85 5.49 -4.59 6.52
N TYR A 86 4.56 -5.34 5.91
CA TYR A 86 4.81 -6.68 5.39
C TYR A 86 5.90 -6.67 4.31
N LEU A 87 5.74 -5.83 3.28
CA LEU A 87 6.69 -5.76 2.18
C LEU A 87 8.08 -5.32 2.66
N ALA A 88 8.14 -4.33 3.55
CA ALA A 88 9.40 -3.88 4.14
C ALA A 88 10.07 -4.99 4.95
N GLY A 89 9.34 -5.64 5.86
CA GLY A 89 9.88 -6.71 6.70
C GLY A 89 10.25 -7.98 5.93
N ARG A 90 9.55 -8.30 4.83
CA ARG A 90 9.76 -9.53 4.07
C ARG A 90 10.80 -9.38 2.95
N TYR A 91 10.79 -8.25 2.26
CA TYR A 91 11.52 -8.05 1.00
C TYR A 91 12.54 -6.91 1.05
N CYS A 92 12.58 -6.12 2.13
CA CYS A 92 13.57 -5.05 2.31
C CYS A 92 14.21 -5.13 3.71
N ASP A 93 15.03 -6.16 3.90
CA ASP A 93 15.59 -6.52 5.22
C ASP A 93 16.73 -5.60 5.72
N THR A 94 16.89 -4.42 5.11
CA THR A 94 17.93 -3.45 5.49
C THR A 94 17.65 -2.74 6.81
N GLY A 95 16.42 -2.85 7.35
CA GLY A 95 15.98 -2.13 8.54
C GLY A 95 15.74 -0.63 8.32
N ARG A 96 15.95 -0.11 7.10
CA ARG A 96 15.87 1.32 6.79
C ARG A 96 14.44 1.87 6.84
N LEU A 97 13.48 1.11 6.29
CA LEU A 97 12.06 1.52 6.27
C LEU A 97 11.28 1.01 7.47
N LEU A 98 11.73 -0.10 8.06
CA LEU A 98 11.08 -0.75 9.17
C LEU A 98 12.18 -1.27 10.12
N PRO A 99 12.51 -0.52 11.18
CA PRO A 99 13.50 -0.94 12.16
C PRO A 99 13.14 -2.29 12.77
N LYS A 100 14.17 -3.09 13.07
CA LYS A 100 14.02 -4.42 13.67
C LYS A 100 13.99 -4.39 15.19
N ASP A 101 14.61 -3.38 15.80
CA ASP A 101 14.57 -3.22 17.24
C ASP A 101 13.16 -2.81 17.70
N PRO A 102 12.68 -3.34 18.85
CA PRO A 102 11.32 -3.05 19.31
C PRO A 102 11.03 -1.55 19.48
N GLY A 103 12.04 -0.76 19.88
CA GLY A 103 11.89 0.68 20.08
C GLY A 103 11.61 1.40 18.75
N GLY A 104 12.49 1.28 17.78
CA GLY A 104 12.33 1.85 16.44
C GLY A 104 11.07 1.35 15.75
N ARG A 105 10.74 0.05 15.88
CA ARG A 105 9.51 -0.51 15.34
C ARG A 105 8.26 0.14 15.95
N SER A 106 8.22 0.29 17.27
CA SER A 106 7.07 0.88 17.96
C SER A 106 6.80 2.33 17.55
N ILE A 107 7.84 3.10 17.20
CA ILE A 107 7.70 4.47 16.69
C ILE A 107 7.03 4.48 15.31
N VAL A 108 7.44 3.57 14.41
CA VAL A 108 6.80 3.43 13.10
C VAL A 108 5.33 3.04 13.26
N ASP A 109 5.05 2.03 14.09
CA ASP A 109 3.68 1.57 14.35
C ASP A 109 2.84 2.70 14.98
N GLN A 110 3.38 3.47 15.92
CA GLN A 110 2.72 4.65 16.50
C GLN A 110 2.29 5.65 15.42
N HIS A 111 3.17 5.96 14.46
CA HIS A 111 2.84 6.88 13.37
C HIS A 111 1.80 6.30 12.40
N MET A 112 1.86 5.00 12.10
CA MET A 112 0.86 4.34 11.26
C MET A 112 -0.52 4.33 11.93
N HIS A 113 -0.60 4.06 13.23
CA HIS A 113 -1.85 4.13 14.00
C HIS A 113 -2.39 5.55 14.14
N TYR A 114 -1.52 6.54 14.37
CA TYR A 114 -1.92 7.94 14.35
C TYR A 114 -2.46 8.35 12.98
N ASN A 115 -1.82 7.89 11.90
CA ASN A 115 -2.30 8.14 10.55
C ASN A 115 -3.71 7.59 10.33
N SER A 116 -3.91 6.29 10.58
CA SER A 116 -5.18 5.62 10.32
C SER A 116 -6.31 6.05 11.26
N GLY A 117 -6.01 6.25 12.54
CA GLY A 117 -7.01 6.55 13.57
C GLY A 117 -7.30 8.03 13.76
N THR A 118 -6.38 8.93 13.38
CA THR A 118 -6.52 10.37 13.66
C THR A 118 -6.29 11.25 12.44
N LEU A 119 -5.11 11.19 11.82
CA LEU A 119 -4.74 12.16 10.77
C LEU A 119 -5.58 11.99 9.51
N TYR A 120 -5.65 10.78 8.95
CA TYR A 120 -6.33 10.52 7.69
C TYR A 120 -7.86 10.70 7.79
N PRO A 121 -8.55 10.24 8.85
CA PRO A 121 -9.97 10.56 9.04
C PRO A 121 -10.24 12.07 9.11
N ARG A 122 -9.42 12.84 9.84
CA ARG A 122 -9.55 14.30 9.92
C ARG A 122 -9.28 14.97 8.58
N PHE A 123 -8.24 14.54 7.87
CA PHE A 123 -7.94 15.03 6.52
C PHE A 123 -9.12 14.77 5.57
N ARG A 124 -9.66 13.55 5.56
CA ARG A 124 -10.80 13.19 4.73
C ARG A 124 -12.03 14.03 5.05
N ALA A 125 -12.34 14.23 6.33
CA ALA A 125 -13.47 15.06 6.76
C ALA A 125 -13.30 16.53 6.31
N ALA A 126 -12.08 17.08 6.39
CA ALA A 126 -11.79 18.42 5.90
C ALA A 126 -11.89 18.52 4.38
N ALA A 127 -11.35 17.54 3.64
CA ALA A 127 -11.36 17.52 2.18
C ALA A 127 -12.78 17.40 1.60
N GLN A 128 -13.66 16.60 2.23
CA GLN A 128 -15.05 16.44 1.79
C GLN A 128 -15.85 17.75 1.81
N LYS A 129 -15.48 18.70 2.69
CA LYS A 129 -16.14 20.02 2.74
C LYS A 129 -15.94 20.84 1.46
N TYR A 130 -15.00 20.45 0.60
CA TYR A 130 -14.65 21.14 -0.64
C TYR A 130 -14.92 20.31 -1.90
N SER A 131 -15.56 19.15 -1.77
CA SER A 131 -15.99 18.34 -2.91
C SER A 131 -17.39 18.80 -3.36
N TYR A 132 -17.46 19.41 -4.55
CA TYR A 132 -18.71 19.81 -5.22
C TYR A 132 -19.53 18.60 -5.66
#